data_AF-A0A3D3L8H5-F1
#
_entry.id   AF-A0A3D3L8H5-F1
#
_cell.length_a   1.000
_cell.length_b   1.000
_cell.length_c   1.000
_cell.angle_alpha   90.00
_cell.angle_beta   90.00
_cell.angle_gamma   90.00
#
_symmetry.space_group_name_H-M   'P 1'
#
loop_
_entity.id
_entity.type
_entity.pdbx_description
1 polymer ?
#
loop_
_entity_poly.entity_id
_entity_poly.type
_entity_poly.pdbx_seq_one_letter_code
_entity_poly.pdbx_strand_id
1 'polypeptide(L)' 'MQLTFVVLYGSVRSERQGIKYARFLETQLRTRRHAVTLVDPLHYRLPLLDKMYKEYPAGEAPAPLSELAEMIRAAD' A
#
# COMPACT_ATOMS: atom_id res chain seq x y z
N MET A 1 -10.16 -2.51 -20.27
CA MET A 1 -8.80 -2.95 -19.90
C MET A 1 -8.75 -3.07 -18.40
N GLN A 2 -8.22 -4.16 -17.85
CA GLN A 2 -7.96 -4.27 -16.42
C GLN A 2 -6.76 -3.37 -16.08
N LEU A 3 -6.84 -2.67 -14.95
CA LEU A 3 -5.75 -1.84 -14.41
C LEU A 3 -5.39 -2.35 -13.02
N THR A 4 -4.20 -2.04 -12.56
CA THR A 4 -3.64 -2.41 -11.25
C THR A 4 -3.54 -1.17 -10.37
N PHE A 5 -4.30 -1.15 -9.28
CA PHE A 5 -4.30 -0.05 -8.32
C PHE A 5 -3.67 -0.48 -7.00
N VAL A 6 -2.89 0.44 -6.42
CA VAL A 6 -2.46 0.36 -5.03
C VAL A 6 -3.10 1.51 -4.26
N VAL A 7 -3.99 1.17 -3.33
CA VAL A 7 -4.61 2.15 -2.43
C VAL A 7 -3.75 2.23 -1.17
N LEU A 8 -2.99 3.31 -1.02
CA LEU A 8 -2.17 3.58 0.16
C LEU A 8 -3.01 4.25 1.25
N TYR A 9 -3.16 3.60 2.39
CA TYR A 9 -3.83 4.17 3.55
C TYR A 9 -2.81 4.57 4.62
N GLY A 10 -2.73 5.84 5.00
CA GLY A 10 -1.62 6.33 5.84
C GLY A 10 -1.82 6.31 7.35
N SER A 11 -3.02 6.03 7.87
CA SER A 11 -3.30 6.22 9.31
C SER A 11 -2.91 5.00 10.14
N VAL A 12 -2.11 5.22 11.17
CA VAL A 12 -1.80 4.24 12.23
C VAL A 12 -2.62 4.45 13.51
N ARG A 13 -3.58 5.38 13.51
CA ARG A 13 -4.43 5.65 14.68
C ARG A 13 -5.36 4.46 14.98
N SER A 14 -5.75 4.30 16.24
CA SER A 14 -6.71 3.27 16.69
C SER A 14 -8.11 3.53 16.12
N GLU A 15 -8.65 4.73 16.32
CA GLU A 15 -10.00 5.15 15.90
C GLU A 15 -10.05 5.68 14.45
N ARG A 16 -9.47 4.92 13.53
CA ARG A 16 -9.16 5.41 12.19
C ARG A 16 -10.35 5.40 11.23
N GLN A 17 -11.17 6.45 11.26
CA GLN A 17 -12.36 6.56 10.39
C GLN A 17 -12.05 6.53 8.88
N GLY A 18 -10.89 7.05 8.46
CA GLY A 18 -10.50 7.11 7.05
C GLY A 18 -10.38 5.73 6.37
N ILE A 19 -10.21 4.64 7.12
CA ILE A 19 -10.13 3.28 6.56
C ILE A 19 -11.44 2.90 5.84
N LYS A 20 -12.57 3.45 6.27
CA LYS A 20 -13.88 3.23 5.64
C LYS A 20 -13.86 3.69 4.19
N TYR A 21 -13.27 4.85 3.92
CA TYR A 21 -13.15 5.37 2.57
C TYR A 21 -12.16 4.56 1.73
N ALA A 22 -11.03 4.13 2.31
CA ALA A 22 -10.07 3.28 1.61
C ALA A 22 -10.67 1.92 1.19
N ARG A 23 -11.45 1.28 2.08
CA ARG A 23 -12.21 0.05 1.77
C ARG A 23 -13.31 0.28 0.72
N PHE A 24 -13.97 1.44 0.78
CA PHE A 24 -14.93 1.83 -0.24
C PHE A 24 -14.26 1.93 -1.62
N LEU A 25 -13.11 2.61 -1.72
CA LEU A 25 -12.33 2.69 -2.96
C LEU A 25 -11.91 1.31 -3.47
N GLU A 26 -11.37 0.45 -2.60
CA GLU A 26 -11.02 -0.94 -2.95
C GLU A 26 -12.22 -1.67 -3.56
N THR A 27 -13.39 -1.57 -2.91
CA THR A 27 -14.63 -2.20 -3.38
C THR A 27 -15.06 -1.64 -4.73
N GLN A 28 -15.07 -0.32 -4.90
CA GLN A 28 -15.48 0.34 -6.13
C GLN A 28 -14.58 -0.01 -7.33
N LEU A 29 -13.27 -0.08 -7.11
CA LEU A 29 -12.29 -0.46 -8.13
C LEU A 29 -12.42 -1.94 -8.51
N ARG A 30 -12.60 -2.83 -7.52
CA ARG A 30 -12.84 -4.26 -7.78
C ARG A 30 -14.15 -4.53 -8.52
N THR A 31 -15.23 -3.83 -8.19
CA THR A 31 -16.51 -3.93 -8.91
C THR A 31 -16.36 -3.56 -10.39
N ARG A 32 -15.43 -2.65 -10.72
CA ARG A 32 -15.07 -2.29 -12.10
C ARG A 32 -14.08 -3.26 -12.75
N ARG A 33 -13.78 -4.40 -12.09
CA ARG A 33 -12.89 -5.47 -12.54
C ARG A 33 -11.42 -5.06 -12.65
N HIS A 34 -10.98 -4.11 -11.83
CA HIS A 34 -9.56 -3.79 -11.68
C HIS A 34 -8.88 -4.70 -10.64
N ALA A 35 -7.58 -4.91 -10.78
CA ALA A 35 -6.75 -5.51 -9.74
C ALA A 35 -6.45 -4.44 -8.68
N VAL A 36 -6.66 -4.74 -7.40
CA VAL A 36 -6.55 -3.73 -6.34
C VAL A 36 -5.95 -4.30 -5.08
N THR A 37 -4.89 -3.64 -4.60
CA THR A 37 -4.25 -3.91 -3.31
C THR A 37 -4.46 -2.72 -2.38
N LEU A 38 -5.05 -2.96 -1.21
CA LEU A 38 -5.15 -1.96 -0.15
C LEU A 38 -4.00 -2.16 0.85
N VAL A 39 -3.12 -1.17 0.96
CA VAL A 39 -1.99 -1.19 1.91
C VAL A 39 -2.39 -0.43 3.16
N ASP A 40 -2.58 -1.16 4.26
CA ASP A 40 -2.84 -0.60 5.61
C ASP A 40 -1.58 -0.79 6.48
N PRO A 41 -0.99 0.27 7.06
CA PRO A 41 0.24 0.22 7.85
C PRO A 41 0.10 -0.54 9.16
N LEU A 42 -1.11 -0.86 9.61
CA LEU A 42 -1.30 -1.79 10.73
C LEU A 42 -1.08 -3.26 10.34
N HIS A 43 -1.24 -3.59 9.07
CA HIS A 43 -0.99 -4.94 8.53
C HIS A 43 0.40 -5.01 7.87
N TYR A 44 0.76 -3.98 7.11
CA TYR A 44 2.09 -3.76 6.57
C TYR A 44 2.88 -2.92 7.56
N ARG A 45 3.65 -3.56 8.45
CA ARG A 45 4.50 -2.85 9.41
C ARG A 45 5.67 -2.19 8.69
N LEU A 46 5.43 -1.00 8.17
CA LEU A 46 6.42 -0.18 7.49
C LEU A 46 7.33 0.49 8.54
N PRO A 47 8.64 0.59 8.30
CA PRO A 47 9.56 1.34 9.14
C PRO A 47 9.33 2.86 8.94
N LEU A 48 8.27 3.38 9.55
CA LEU A 48 7.86 4.78 9.39
C LEU A 48 8.93 5.72 9.92
N LEU A 49 9.34 6.70 9.10
CA LEU A 49 10.27 7.78 9.44
C LEU A 49 11.71 7.34 9.82
N ASP A 50 12.09 6.10 9.53
CA ASP A 50 13.47 5.62 9.75
C ASP A 50 14.36 5.88 8.52
N LYS A 51 14.16 5.08 7.46
CA LYS A 51 14.85 5.22 6.17
C LYS A 51 13.89 5.07 5.00
N MET A 52 14.12 5.83 3.95
CA MET A 52 13.48 5.66 2.65
C MET A 52 14.01 4.41 1.93
N TYR A 53 13.18 3.78 1.10
CA TYR A 53 13.56 2.59 0.32
C TYR A 53 14.85 2.79 -0.49
N LYS A 54 15.04 3.98 -1.09
CA LYS A 54 16.22 4.33 -1.89
C LYS A 54 17.53 4.45 -1.10
N GLU A 55 17.47 4.47 0.22
CA GLU A 55 18.64 4.59 1.10
C GLU A 55 19.22 3.22 1.48
N TYR A 56 18.50 2.14 1.18
CA TYR A 56 19.01 0.78 1.35
C TYR A 56 19.81 0.35 0.12
N PRO A 57 20.95 -0.32 0.31
CA PRO A 57 21.61 -1.04 -0.78
C PRO A 57 20.66 -2.07 -1.41
N ALA A 58 20.94 -2.44 -2.66
CA ALA A 58 20.11 -3.37 -3.41
C ALA A 58 19.99 -4.71 -2.65
N GLY A 59 18.76 -5.12 -2.37
CA GLY A 59 18.45 -6.35 -1.62
C GLY A 59 18.50 -6.22 -0.09
N GLU A 60 18.85 -5.05 0.47
CA GLU A 60 18.95 -4.86 1.92
C GLU A 60 17.72 -4.17 2.54
N ALA A 61 16.79 -3.68 1.72
CA ALA A 61 15.57 -3.07 2.22
C ALA A 61 14.68 -4.11 2.94
N PRO A 62 14.06 -3.75 4.09
CA PRO A 62 13.15 -4.64 4.81
C PRO A 62 12.04 -5.18 3.89
N ALA A 63 11.66 -6.45 4.08
CA ALA A 63 10.68 -7.12 3.23
C ALA A 63 9.38 -6.31 3.00
N PRO A 64 8.73 -5.73 4.03
CA PRO A 64 7.52 -4.93 3.81
C PRO A 64 7.73 -3.69 2.93
N LEU A 65 8.94 -3.11 2.96
CA LEU A 65 9.31 -1.95 2.16
C LEU A 65 9.60 -2.34 0.71
N SER A 66 10.28 -3.48 0.52
CA SER A 66 10.54 -4.06 -0.80
C SER A 66 9.25 -4.52 -1.49
N GLU A 67 8.38 -5.22 -0.78
CA GLU A 67 7.05 -5.63 -1.29
C GLU A 67 6.22 -4.42 -1.71
N LEU A 68 6.18 -3.38 -0.88
CA LEU A 68 5.47 -2.15 -1.22
C LEU A 68 6.06 -1.47 -2.47
N ALA A 69 7.39 -1.46 -2.61
CA ALA A 69 8.06 -0.91 -3.78
C ALA A 69 7.66 -1.68 -5.05
N GLU A 70 7.64 -3.01 -5.01
CA GLU A 70 7.20 -3.82 -6.16
C GLU A 70 5.72 -3.58 -6.50
N MET A 71 4.84 -3.50 -5.50
CA MET A 71 3.42 -3.17 -5.72
C MET A 71 3.25 -1.82 -6.40
N ILE A 72 3.98 -0.79 -5.96
CA ILE A 72 3.91 0.56 -6.53
C ILE A 72 4.45 0.56 -7.97
N ARG A 73 5.52 -0.18 -8.26
CA ARG A 73 6.06 -0.29 -9.64
C ARG A 73 5.12 -1.01 -10.60
N ALA A 74 4.35 -1.97 -10.09
CA ALA A 74 3.39 -2.73 -10.89
C ALA A 74 2.03 -2.04 -11.07
N ALA A 75 1.77 -0.95 -10.33
CA ALA A 75 0.53 -0.18 -10.46
C ALA A 75 0.51 0.68 -11.74
N ASP A 76 -0.70 0.90 -12.26
CA ASP A 76 -0.99 1.80 -13.39
C ASP A 76 -1.28 3.24 -12.93
#